data_AF-A0A062VBE1-F1
#
_entry.id   AF-A0A062VBE1-F1
#
_cell.length_a   1.000
_cell.length_b   1.000
_cell.length_c   1.000
_cell.angle_alpha   90.00
_cell.angle_beta   90.00
_cell.angle_gamma   90.00
#
_symmetry.space_group_name_H-M   'P 1'
#
loop_
_entity.id
_entity.type
_entity.pdbx_description
1 polymer ?
#
loop_
_entity_poly.entity_id
_entity_poly.type
_entity_poly.pdbx_seq_one_letter_code
_entity_poly.pdbx_strand_id
1 'polypeptide(L)'
;MNDIDTDVIQTTETEIDGIKKKLRKVKRKCTVVRIAQAKGWRNVVVLDEKTKRKYFFGKVINPPPEINLGDELYIGYEDLPYELPGIKQKIILMTLDGFQLDWTMV
;
A
#
# COMPACT_ATOMS: atom_id res chain seq x y z
N MET A 1 8.26 -4.92 26.64
CA MET A 1 7.44 -4.87 25.42
C MET A 1 8.32 -4.29 24.34
N ASN A 2 8.96 -5.15 23.53
CA ASN A 2 9.80 -4.70 22.44
C ASN A 2 8.95 -4.67 21.18
N ASP A 3 8.35 -3.52 20.88
CA ASP A 3 7.92 -3.21 19.52
C ASP A 3 9.20 -3.04 18.70
N ILE A 4 9.61 -4.13 18.03
CA ILE A 4 10.60 -4.01 16.97
C ILE A 4 9.84 -3.34 15.82
N ASP A 5 9.95 -2.02 15.77
CA ASP A 5 9.43 -1.14 14.71
C ASP A 5 10.19 -1.44 13.41
N THR A 6 9.95 -2.61 12.81
CA THR A 6 10.57 -3.02 11.56
C THR A 6 9.67 -2.61 10.40
N ASP A 7 9.58 -1.30 10.16
CA ASP A 7 9.36 -0.83 8.79
C ASP A 7 10.47 -1.51 7.95
N VAL A 8 10.13 -2.53 7.15
CA VAL A 8 11.13 -3.18 6.29
C VAL A 8 11.33 -2.27 5.09
N ILE A 9 12.41 -1.49 5.13
CA ILE A 9 12.78 -0.57 4.05
C ILE A 9 13.66 -1.33 3.07
N GLN A 10 13.07 -1.82 1.99
CA GLN A 10 13.81 -2.33 0.85
C GLN A 10 13.85 -1.23 -0.22
N THR A 11 15.05 -0.70 -0.47
CA THR A 11 15.24 0.24 -1.58
C THR A 11 15.79 -0.54 -2.76
N THR A 12 15.04 -0.59 -3.86
CA THR A 12 15.50 -1.20 -5.11
C THR A 12 15.63 -0.10 -6.15
N GLU A 13 16.79 0.00 -6.78
CA GLU A 13 16.93 0.84 -7.98
C GLU A 13 16.47 0.01 -9.18
N THR A 14 15.56 0.56 -9.97
CA THR A 14 15.05 -0.12 -11.17
C THR A 14 14.99 0.90 -12.30
N GLU A 15 15.51 0.51 -13.45
CA GLU A 15 15.45 1.31 -14.66
C GLU A 15 14.20 0.91 -15.44
N ILE A 16 13.28 1.86 -15.62
CA ILE A 16 12.07 1.68 -16.43
C ILE A 16 12.06 2.84 -17.42
N ASP A 17 12.07 2.52 -18.71
CA ASP A 17 12.10 3.48 -19.83
C ASP A 17 13.26 4.50 -19.77
N GLY A 18 14.46 4.05 -19.36
CA GLY A 18 15.67 4.89 -19.31
C GLY A 18 15.74 5.86 -18.11
N ILE A 19 14.75 5.81 -17.21
CA ILE A 19 14.73 6.59 -15.97
C ILE A 19 15.16 5.68 -14.82
N LYS A 20 16.25 6.04 -14.11
CA LYS A 20 16.64 5.40 -12.85
C LYS A 20 15.62 5.75 -11.77
N LYS A 21 14.79 4.79 -11.38
CA LYS A 21 13.80 4.96 -10.31
C LYS A 21 14.34 4.37 -9.02
N LYS A 22 14.23 5.13 -7.93
CA LYS A 22 14.54 4.65 -6.59
C LYS A 22 13.25 4.20 -5.93
N LEU A 23 12.98 2.91 -5.99
CA LEU A 23 11.79 2.35 -5.38
C LEU A 23 12.07 2.13 -3.89
N ARG A 24 11.59 3.04 -3.04
CA ARG A 24 11.65 2.85 -1.59
C ARG A 24 10.44 2.03 -1.11
N LYS A 25 10.50 0.71 -1.26
CA LYS A 25 9.50 -0.18 -0.65
C LYS A 25 9.68 -0.16 0.86
N VAL A 26 8.97 0.73 1.54
CA VAL A 26 8.72 0.61 2.98
C VAL A 26 7.57 -0.36 3.14
N LYS A 27 7.78 -1.58 3.62
CA LYS A 27 6.67 -2.42 4.05
C LYS A 27 6.28 -2.00 5.45
N ARG A 28 5.14 -1.33 5.57
CA ARG A 28 4.58 -0.91 6.85
C ARG A 28 3.26 -1.62 7.11
N LYS A 29 3.12 -2.18 8.30
CA LYS A 29 1.86 -2.82 8.72
C LYS A 29 0.70 -1.81 8.70
N CYS A 30 -0.43 -2.29 8.22
CA CYS A 30 -1.70 -1.56 8.27
C CYS A 30 -2.84 -2.54 8.55
N THR A 31 -3.93 -2.03 9.11
CA THR A 31 -5.10 -2.85 9.47
C THR A 31 -6.30 -2.46 8.64
N VAL A 32 -7.03 -3.44 8.12
CA VAL A 32 -8.27 -3.19 7.37
C VAL A 32 -9.37 -2.72 8.30
N VAL A 33 -9.83 -1.48 8.12
CA VAL A 33 -10.85 -0.85 8.98
C VAL A 33 -12.19 -0.66 8.30
N ARG A 34 -12.25 -0.78 6.96
CA ARG A 34 -13.52 -0.76 6.23
C ARG A 34 -13.39 -1.56 4.94
N ILE A 35 -14.44 -2.30 4.61
CA ILE A 35 -14.62 -2.95 3.33
C ILE A 35 -16.01 -2.57 2.81
N ALA A 36 -16.09 -2.18 1.54
CA ALA A 36 -17.35 -2.03 0.83
C ALA A 36 -17.28 -2.81 -0.49
N GLN A 37 -18.21 -3.75 -0.64
CA GLN A 37 -18.26 -4.63 -1.81
C GLN A 37 -18.77 -3.87 -3.04
N ALA A 38 -18.10 -4.04 -4.18
CA ALA A 38 -18.57 -3.61 -5.49
C ALA A 38 -18.64 -4.80 -6.46
N LYS A 39 -19.18 -4.58 -7.66
CA LYS A 39 -19.31 -5.64 -8.68
C LYS A 39 -17.95 -5.93 -9.32
N GLY A 40 -17.26 -6.95 -8.82
CA GLY A 40 -15.97 -7.43 -9.34
C GLY A 40 -14.72 -6.96 -8.59
N TRP A 41 -14.88 -6.05 -7.63
CA TRP A 41 -13.81 -5.55 -6.75
C TRP A 41 -14.38 -5.10 -5.40
N ARG A 42 -13.50 -4.72 -4.47
CA ARG A 42 -13.82 -4.18 -3.16
C ARG A 42 -13.15 -2.82 -2.99
N ASN A 43 -13.84 -1.92 -2.32
CA ASN A 43 -13.23 -0.74 -1.76
C ASN A 43 -12.71 -1.10 -0.36
N VAL A 44 -11.42 -0.89 -0.12
CA VAL A 44 -10.77 -1.21 1.15
C VAL A 44 -10.20 0.07 1.74
N VAL A 45 -10.47 0.30 3.03
CA VAL A 45 -9.81 1.33 3.81
C VAL A 45 -8.92 0.65 4.84
N VAL A 46 -7.66 1.06 4.88
CA VAL A 46 -6.69 0.59 5.87
C VAL A 46 -6.25 1.74 6.77
N LEU A 47 -5.90 1.41 8.01
CA LEU A 47 -5.26 2.29 8.97
C LEU A 47 -3.76 2.00 8.98
N ASP A 48 -2.94 3.00 8.67
CA ASP A 48 -1.50 2.95 8.97
C ASP A 48 -1.34 3.11 10.48
N GLU A 49 -0.88 2.05 11.14
CA GLU A 49 -0.77 2.03 12.60
C GLU A 49 0.28 3.00 13.15
N LYS A 50 1.24 3.43 12.34
CA LYS A 50 2.30 4.36 12.74
C LYS A 50 1.87 5.80 12.60
N THR A 51 1.29 6.16 11.45
CA THR A 51 0.88 7.55 11.18
C THR A 51 -0.56 7.84 11.62
N LYS A 52 -1.31 6.80 11.98
CA LYS A 52 -2.76 6.84 12.27
C LYS A 52 -3.59 7.42 11.12
N ARG A 53 -3.04 7.44 9.89
CA ARG A 53 -3.73 7.87 8.69
C ARG A 53 -4.52 6.72 8.07
N LYS A 54 -5.64 7.07 7.44
CA LYS A 54 -6.45 6.13 6.68
C LYS A 54 -6.17 6.29 5.19
N TYR A 55 -6.00 5.18 4.49
CA TYR A 55 -5.83 5.16 3.04
C TYR A 55 -6.96 4.38 2.39
N PHE A 56 -7.49 4.92 1.29
CA PHE A 56 -8.58 4.33 0.53
C PHE A 56 -8.05 3.71 -0.76
N PHE A 57 -8.42 2.46 -1.00
CA PHE A 57 -8.11 1.67 -2.18
C PHE A 57 -9.43 1.26 -2.84
N GLY A 58 -9.63 1.66 -4.09
CA GLY A 58 -10.94 1.59 -4.76
C GLY A 58 -11.12 0.41 -5.70
N LYS A 59 -10.05 -0.35 -5.99
CA LYS A 59 -10.05 -1.40 -7.01
C LYS A 59 -9.33 -2.66 -6.53
N VAL A 60 -9.44 -2.97 -5.23
CA VAL A 60 -8.92 -4.23 -4.70
C VAL A 60 -9.70 -5.38 -5.31
N ILE A 61 -9.00 -6.25 -6.04
CA ILE A 61 -9.62 -7.34 -6.80
C ILE A 61 -10.38 -8.28 -5.85
N ASN A 62 -11.52 -8.82 -6.32
CA ASN A 62 -12.33 -9.77 -5.55
C ASN A 62 -11.78 -11.20 -5.36
N PRO A 63 -10.99 -11.79 -6.30
CA PRO A 63 -10.50 -13.14 -6.14
C PRO A 63 -9.38 -13.20 -5.09
N PRO A 64 -8.93 -14.40 -4.69
CA PRO A 64 -8.07 -14.60 -3.54
C PRO A 64 -6.80 -13.72 -3.55
N PRO A 65 -6.35 -13.25 -2.37
CA PRO A 65 -6.87 -13.62 -1.06
C PRO A 65 -8.15 -12.87 -0.66
N GLU A 66 -9.00 -13.54 0.14
CA GLU A 66 -10.11 -12.88 0.81
C GLU A 66 -9.58 -11.92 1.87
N ILE A 67 -10.10 -10.69 1.87
CA ILE A 67 -9.74 -9.65 2.83
C ILE A 67 -10.94 -9.38 3.71
N ASN A 68 -10.71 -9.36 5.02
CA ASN A 68 -11.69 -9.17 6.09
C ASN A 68 -11.38 -7.93 6.94
N LEU A 69 -12.37 -7.47 7.69
CA LEU A 69 -12.17 -6.43 8.69
C LEU A 69 -11.23 -6.93 9.78
N GLY A 70 -10.23 -6.12 10.13
CA GLY A 70 -9.20 -6.47 11.12
C GLY A 70 -7.96 -7.14 10.53
N ASP A 71 -7.96 -7.52 9.25
CA ASP A 71 -6.80 -8.15 8.63
C ASP A 71 -5.57 -7.22 8.64
N GLU A 72 -4.40 -7.82 8.92
CA GLU A 72 -3.12 -7.15 8.79
C GLU A 72 -2.61 -7.27 7.34
N LEU A 73 -2.26 -6.13 6.75
CA LEU A 73 -1.69 -6.01 5.42
C LEU A 73 -0.44 -5.12 5.47
N TYR A 74 0.23 -4.94 4.33
CA TYR A 74 1.32 -3.98 4.18
C TYR A 74 0.93 -2.85 3.23
N ILE A 75 1.31 -1.62 3.59
CA ILE A 75 1.41 -0.52 2.62
C ILE A 75 2.87 -0.31 2.20
N GLY A 76 3.06 0.03 0.94
CA GLY A 76 4.31 0.45 0.31
C GLY A 76 4.21 1.88 -0.22
N TYR A 77 5.34 2.55 -0.40
CA TYR A 77 5.42 3.89 -0.99
C TYR A 77 6.29 3.85 -2.24
N GLU A 78 5.86 4.52 -3.29
CA GLU A 78 6.57 4.64 -4.57
C GLU A 78 6.54 6.11 -4.98
N ASP A 79 7.69 6.73 -5.20
CA ASP A 79 7.79 8.10 -5.68
C ASP A 79 7.26 8.19 -7.11
N LEU A 80 6.52 9.25 -7.42
CA LEU A 80 6.05 9.49 -8.78
C LEU A 80 7.20 9.94 -9.68
N PRO A 81 7.19 9.58 -10.98
CA PRO A 81 8.24 10.00 -11.92
C PRO A 81 8.19 11.49 -12.27
N TYR A 82 7.20 12.22 -11.76
CA TYR A 82 7.00 13.65 -11.94
C TYR A 82 6.30 14.23 -10.71
N GLU A 83 6.57 15.48 -10.39
CA GLU A 83 5.88 16.19 -9.31
C GLU A 83 4.49 16.61 -9.77
N LEU A 84 3.45 16.10 -9.11
CA LEU A 84 2.09 16.62 -9.26
C LEU A 84 1.80 17.60 -8.12
N PRO A 85 1.12 18.73 -8.39
CA PRO A 85 0.71 19.65 -7.33
C PRO A 85 -0.14 18.92 -6.28
N GLY A 86 0.43 18.74 -5.09
CA GLY A 86 -0.24 18.09 -3.97
C GLY A 86 -0.19 16.57 -3.91
N ILE A 87 0.33 15.87 -4.93
CA ILE A 87 0.51 14.41 -4.91
C ILE A 87 1.99 14.09 -5.02
N LYS A 88 2.55 13.46 -3.98
CA LYS A 88 4.00 13.21 -3.90
C LYS A 88 4.37 11.77 -4.16
N GLN A 89 3.46 10.84 -3.89
CA GLN A 89 3.78 9.43 -3.86
C GLN A 89 2.55 8.58 -4.16
N LYS A 90 2.81 7.43 -4.78
CA LYS A 90 1.88 6.32 -4.88
C LYS A 90 2.01 5.48 -3.62
N ILE A 91 0.87 5.15 -3.02
CA ILE A 91 0.79 4.18 -1.93
C ILE A 91 0.26 2.88 -2.50
N ILE A 92 0.93 1.78 -2.20
CA ILE A 92 0.64 0.45 -2.72
C ILE A 92 0.12 -0.41 -1.58
N LEU A 93 -1.03 -1.06 -1.74
CA LEU A 93 -1.53 -2.05 -0.78
C LEU A 93 -1.04 -3.44 -1.17
N MET A 94 -0.55 -4.20 -0.20
CA MET A 94 0.00 -5.53 -0.41
C MET A 94 -0.44 -6.49 0.70
N THR A 95 -0.54 -7.76 0.37
CA THR A 95 -0.67 -8.87 1.32
C THR A 95 0.63 -9.09 2.10
N LEU A 96 0.59 -9.94 3.13
CA LEU A 96 1.76 -10.25 3.96
C LEU A 96 2.90 -10.96 3.19
N ASP A 97 2.56 -11.76 2.19
CA ASP A 97 3.49 -12.40 1.26
C ASP A 97 4.01 -11.43 0.17
N GLY A 98 3.51 -10.20 0.13
CA GLY A 98 3.99 -9.13 -0.75
C GLY A 98 3.30 -9.06 -2.11
N PHE A 99 2.18 -9.75 -2.29
CA PHE A 99 1.34 -9.62 -3.47
C PHE A 99 0.62 -8.26 -3.45
N GLN A 100 0.69 -7.51 -4.55
CA GLN A 100 0.04 -6.22 -4.67
C GLN A 100 -1.46 -6.38 -4.92
N LEU A 101 -2.27 -5.73 -4.08
CA LEU A 101 -3.73 -5.77 -4.12
C LEU A 101 -4.33 -4.59 -4.90
N ASP A 102 -3.82 -3.38 -4.67
CA ASP A 102 -4.23 -2.14 -5.33
C ASP A 102 -3.21 -1.03 -5.04
N TRP A 103 -3.41 0.16 -5.58
CA TRP A 103 -2.66 1.35 -5.24
C TRP A 103 -3.53 2.61 -5.27
N THR A 104 -3.07 3.66 -4.59
CA THR A 104 -3.72 4.97 -4.56
C THR A 104 -2.67 6.09 -4.58
N MET A 105 -3.10 7.31 -4.84
CA MET A 105 -2.28 8.51 -4.86
C MET A 105 -2.73 9.45 -3.75
N VAL A 106 -1.78 10.02 -3.01
CA VAL A 106 -2.00 11.03 -1.96
C VAL A 106 -0.96 12.14 -1.98
#